data_AF-A0A1V6PVC5-F1
#
_entry.id   AF-A0A1V6PVC5-F1
#
_cell.length_a   1.000
_cell.length_b   1.000
_cell.length_c   1.000
_cell.angle_alpha   90.00
_cell.angle_beta   90.00
_cell.angle_gamma   90.00
#
_symmetry.space_group_name_H-M   'P 1'
#
loop_
_entity.id
_entity.type
_entity.pdbx_description
1 polymer ?
#
loop_
_entity_poly.entity_id
_entity_poly.type
_entity_poly.pdbx_seq_one_letter_code
_entity_poly.pdbx_strand_id
1 'polypeptide(L)'
;MSSLTDDQHIYSEFADVERQTLIRQIVDDHPGLSHLSRSAFFFLWFSDIRQLRNLAAPCSDEDRDGRYWALTGTNMCDLPDILPVSPSERSRSESPSLFEDAMTPESEYCQAASLQRDKYQCVVTKMGRPTLQSAYIFPSISDNSWRLLQVFFDREQLIALNPEQDNCITEQVSNYLTLSVLVQRFWHFATCAFRPVSINNENTEMEIAFHWLPITNHKRAEKVPIFQRLDLNQVQEWVEGPHDGIRLRHVETEQVIRSGFLFKVTTFDPESQPLPSFALLQLKWRLSRIAAMQGASGEGDRV
;
A
#
# COMPACT_ATOMS: atom_id res chain seq x y z
N MET A 1 1.96 4.11 -30.75
CA MET A 1 1.23 4.67 -29.58
C MET A 1 2.08 4.41 -28.37
N SER A 2 2.79 5.43 -27.86
CA SER A 2 3.60 5.27 -26.65
C SER A 2 2.64 4.96 -25.49
N SER A 3 2.76 3.78 -24.89
CA SER A 3 2.13 3.53 -23.60
C SER A 3 2.70 4.56 -22.63
N LEU A 4 1.86 5.47 -22.14
CA LEU A 4 2.22 6.33 -21.01
C LEU A 4 2.49 5.38 -19.84
N THR A 5 3.77 5.22 -19.50
CA THR A 5 4.22 4.41 -18.37
C THR A 5 4.55 5.34 -17.22
N ASP A 6 4.20 4.91 -16.02
CA ASP A 6 4.58 5.59 -14.79
C ASP A 6 6.10 5.82 -14.72
N ASP A 7 6.51 7.02 -14.35
CA ASP A 7 7.91 7.41 -14.14
C ASP A 7 8.44 6.93 -12.77
N GLN A 8 7.54 6.72 -11.81
CA GLN A 8 7.88 6.26 -10.48
C GLN A 8 7.77 4.74 -10.35
N HIS A 9 8.87 4.06 -10.04
CA HIS A 9 8.89 2.63 -9.76
C HIS A 9 8.73 2.31 -8.27
N ILE A 10 8.51 1.04 -7.94
CA ILE A 10 8.24 0.54 -6.58
C ILE A 10 9.34 0.81 -5.54
N TYR A 11 10.55 1.21 -5.95
CA TYR A 11 11.70 1.51 -5.08
C TYR A 11 12.19 2.97 -5.18
N SER A 12 11.39 3.87 -5.75
CA SER A 12 11.85 5.22 -6.09
C SER A 12 12.37 6.00 -4.88
N GLU A 13 11.84 5.76 -3.68
CA GLU A 13 12.29 6.38 -2.43
C GLU A 13 13.75 6.07 -2.09
N PHE A 14 14.29 4.95 -2.54
CA PHE A 14 15.70 4.62 -2.32
C PHE A 14 16.66 5.48 -3.13
N ALA A 15 16.19 6.06 -4.25
CA ALA A 15 16.95 7.00 -5.07
C ALA A 15 16.84 8.45 -4.59
N ASP A 16 15.95 8.75 -3.64
CA ASP A 16 15.71 10.10 -3.13
C ASP A 16 16.89 10.57 -2.24
N VAL A 17 17.58 11.61 -2.70
CA VAL A 17 18.79 12.16 -2.06
C VAL A 17 18.48 12.80 -0.71
N GLU A 18 17.33 13.46 -0.59
CA GLU A 18 16.91 14.07 0.67
C GLU A 18 16.65 12.99 1.71
N ARG A 19 15.90 11.94 1.35
CA ARG A 19 15.62 10.80 2.20
C ARG A 19 16.90 10.11 2.68
N GLN A 20 17.84 9.86 1.77
CA GLN A 20 19.15 9.31 2.13
C GLN A 20 19.89 10.18 3.16
N THR A 21 19.79 11.50 3.03
CA THR A 21 20.43 12.46 3.93
C THR A 21 19.78 12.45 5.31
N LEU A 22 18.45 12.50 5.37
CA LEU A 22 17.69 12.46 6.62
C LEU A 22 17.90 11.14 7.38
N ILE A 23 17.87 10.01 6.67
CA ILE A 23 18.14 8.69 7.28
C ILE A 23 19.58 8.62 7.83
N ARG A 24 20.55 9.23 7.13
CA ARG A 24 21.93 9.34 7.65
C ARG A 24 22.01 10.16 8.92
N GLN A 25 21.31 11.30 8.99
CA GLN A 25 21.25 12.10 10.22
C GLN A 25 20.67 11.31 11.40
N ILE A 26 19.61 10.52 11.17
CA ILE A 26 19.01 9.67 12.21
C ILE A 26 20.02 8.63 12.75
N VAL A 27 20.83 8.04 11.87
CA VAL A 27 21.84 7.03 12.25
C VAL A 27 23.05 7.66 12.91
N ASP A 28 23.50 8.82 12.43
CA ASP A 28 24.63 9.55 13.00
C ASP A 28 24.30 10.02 14.43
N ASP A 29 23.05 10.43 14.68
CA ASP A 29 22.56 10.82 16.01
C ASP A 29 22.38 9.63 16.96
N HIS A 30 22.10 8.43 16.43
CA HIS A 30 22.02 7.20 17.23
C HIS A 30 22.56 5.96 16.46
N PRO A 31 23.87 5.63 16.57
CA PRO A 31 24.51 4.57 15.80
C PRO A 31 23.90 3.16 15.95
N GLY A 32 23.17 2.92 17.04
CA GLY A 32 22.39 1.69 17.25
C GLY A 32 21.28 1.45 16.19
N LEU A 33 20.91 2.48 15.41
CA LEU A 33 19.94 2.38 14.31
C LEU A 33 20.59 1.99 12.96
N SER A 34 21.89 1.71 12.93
CA SER A 34 22.60 1.25 11.73
C SER A 34 22.02 -0.06 11.15
N HIS A 35 21.36 -0.86 11.99
CA HIS A 35 20.67 -2.08 11.61
C HIS A 35 19.25 -2.08 12.17
N LEU A 36 18.26 -2.24 11.29
CA LEU A 36 16.85 -2.31 11.66
C LEU A 36 16.29 -3.66 11.22
N SER A 37 15.19 -4.10 11.83
CA SER A 37 14.40 -5.18 11.25
C SER A 37 13.97 -4.79 9.83
N ARG A 38 13.83 -5.75 8.92
CA ARG A 38 13.38 -5.46 7.54
C ARG A 38 12.10 -4.66 7.49
N SER A 39 11.16 -4.94 8.39
CA SER A 39 9.92 -4.21 8.50
C SER A 39 10.14 -2.75 8.88
N ALA A 40 10.87 -2.47 9.96
CA ALA A 40 11.17 -1.08 10.37
C ALA A 40 11.99 -0.34 9.31
N PHE A 41 12.91 -1.03 8.64
CA PHE A 41 13.64 -0.53 7.49
C PHE A 41 12.69 -0.03 6.38
N PHE A 42 11.74 -0.84 5.92
CA PHE A 42 10.83 -0.43 4.85
C PHE A 42 9.83 0.64 5.30
N PHE A 43 9.36 0.61 6.55
CA PHE A 43 8.52 1.69 7.08
C PHE A 43 9.26 3.02 7.11
N LEU A 44 10.53 3.03 7.55
CA LEU A 44 11.34 4.24 7.51
C LEU A 44 11.60 4.71 6.07
N TRP A 45 11.96 3.82 5.15
CA TRP A 45 12.22 4.19 3.76
C TRP A 45 10.99 4.64 2.98
N PHE A 46 9.78 4.14 3.32
CA PHE A 46 8.53 4.53 2.64
C PHE A 46 7.66 5.53 3.41
N SER A 47 8.16 6.02 4.56
CA SER A 47 7.54 7.06 5.37
C SER A 47 7.34 8.39 4.61
N ASP A 48 6.48 9.24 5.14
CA ASP A 48 6.35 10.61 4.63
C ASP A 48 7.64 11.39 4.82
N ILE A 49 8.07 12.12 3.79
CA ILE A 49 9.31 12.90 3.86
C ILE A 49 9.27 13.96 4.97
N ARG A 50 8.08 14.51 5.24
CA ARG A 50 7.85 15.43 6.38
C ARG A 50 8.11 14.74 7.72
N GLN A 51 7.63 13.50 7.88
CA GLN A 51 7.89 12.72 9.09
C GLN A 51 9.37 12.33 9.21
N LEU A 52 10.06 12.03 8.12
CA LEU A 52 11.52 11.84 8.18
C LEU A 52 12.27 13.07 8.65
N ARG A 53 11.87 14.27 8.20
CA ARG A 53 12.46 15.52 8.68
C ARG A 53 12.23 15.69 10.18
N ASN A 54 11.03 15.37 10.67
CA ASN A 54 10.71 15.40 12.10
C ASN A 54 11.55 14.38 12.88
N LEU A 55 11.73 13.16 12.36
CA LEU A 55 12.56 12.13 13.00
C LEU A 55 14.05 12.48 12.99
N ALA A 56 14.53 13.18 11.97
CA ALA A 56 15.93 13.61 11.84
C ALA A 56 16.24 14.93 12.55
N ALA A 57 15.22 15.67 13.01
CA ALA A 57 15.40 16.95 13.67
C ALA A 57 16.24 16.79 14.96
N PRO A 58 17.10 17.76 15.29
CA PRO A 58 17.83 17.76 16.56
C PRO A 58 16.84 17.71 17.73
N CYS A 59 17.05 16.78 18.65
CA CYS A 59 16.16 16.55 19.76
C CYS A 59 16.93 16.29 21.07
N SER A 60 16.22 16.27 22.19
CA SER A 60 16.79 15.97 23.50
C SER A 60 17.19 14.50 23.62
N ASP A 61 17.99 14.14 24.62
CA ASP A 61 18.38 12.74 24.82
C ASP A 61 17.16 11.82 25.06
N GLU A 62 16.13 12.30 25.76
CA GLU A 62 14.87 11.58 25.95
C GLU A 62 14.13 11.32 24.62
N ASP A 63 14.12 12.32 23.74
CA ASP A 63 13.52 12.19 22.40
C ASP A 63 14.31 11.21 21.52
N ARG A 64 15.64 11.18 21.65
CA ARG A 64 16.50 10.22 20.92
C ARG A 64 16.19 8.80 21.34
N ASP A 65 16.07 8.55 22.64
CA ASP A 65 15.69 7.24 23.18
C ASP A 65 14.28 6.85 22.74
N GLY A 66 13.32 7.78 22.79
CA GLY A 66 11.97 7.58 22.29
C GLY A 66 11.95 7.17 20.81
N ARG A 67 12.73 7.85 19.96
CA ARG A 67 12.89 7.51 18.55
C ARG A 67 13.52 6.12 18.37
N TYR A 68 14.54 5.78 19.15
CA TYR A 68 15.17 4.46 19.11
C TYR A 68 14.16 3.36 19.44
N TRP A 69 13.37 3.52 20.50
CA TRP A 69 12.33 2.58 20.88
C TRP A 69 11.21 2.49 19.85
N ALA A 70 10.81 3.61 19.24
CA ALA A 70 9.84 3.59 18.16
C ALA A 70 10.37 2.77 16.96
N LEU A 71 11.60 3.01 16.51
CA LEU A 71 12.14 2.35 15.31
C LEU A 71 12.56 0.90 15.53
N THR A 72 12.98 0.52 16.74
CA THR A 72 13.42 -0.84 17.06
C THR A 72 12.37 -1.70 17.75
N GLY A 73 11.46 -1.07 18.50
CA GLY A 73 10.40 -1.71 19.26
C GLY A 73 9.12 -1.95 18.45
N THR A 74 9.04 -1.40 17.23
CA THR A 74 7.90 -1.71 16.35
C THR A 74 7.94 -3.19 15.95
N ASN A 75 7.16 -4.02 16.64
CA ASN A 75 6.85 -5.36 16.17
C ASN A 75 5.79 -5.25 15.07
N MET A 76 6.22 -5.26 13.83
CA MET A 76 5.37 -4.93 12.67
C MET A 76 4.31 -5.98 12.33
N CYS A 77 4.22 -7.05 13.14
CA CYS A 77 3.05 -7.91 13.20
C CYS A 77 1.81 -7.19 13.77
N ASP A 78 1.97 -6.00 14.35
CA ASP A 78 0.90 -5.20 14.98
C ASP A 78 0.03 -4.41 13.97
N LEU A 79 0.21 -4.60 12.66
CA LEU A 79 -0.75 -4.15 11.63
C LEU A 79 -1.45 -5.34 10.94
N PRO A 80 -2.04 -6.30 11.69
CA PRO A 80 -2.68 -7.46 11.10
C PRO A 80 -3.87 -7.07 10.21
N ASP A 81 -4.52 -5.95 10.53
CA ASP A 81 -5.67 -5.41 9.81
C ASP A 81 -5.29 -4.90 8.40
N ILE A 82 -4.02 -4.55 8.17
CA ILE A 82 -3.58 -3.84 6.95
C ILE A 82 -2.58 -4.63 6.11
N LEU A 83 -1.65 -5.32 6.78
CA LEU A 83 -0.59 -6.06 6.11
C LEU A 83 -1.00 -7.54 6.06
N PRO A 84 -1.19 -8.12 4.87
CA PRO A 84 -1.57 -9.52 4.75
C PRO A 84 -0.56 -10.42 5.48
N VAL A 85 -1.10 -11.43 6.17
CA VAL A 85 -0.31 -12.54 6.72
C VAL A 85 0.37 -13.26 5.54
N SER A 86 1.63 -13.66 5.73
CA SER A 86 2.48 -14.03 4.60
C SER A 86 1.99 -15.29 3.87
N PRO A 87 2.37 -15.48 2.58
CA PRO A 87 2.06 -16.69 1.83
C PRO A 87 2.46 -18.02 2.47
N SER A 88 3.49 -18.04 3.30
CA SER A 88 4.00 -19.26 3.96
C SER A 88 3.20 -19.63 5.21
N GLU A 89 2.55 -18.67 5.86
CA GLU A 89 1.67 -18.88 7.03
C GLU A 89 0.27 -19.42 6.61
N ARG A 90 0.04 -19.58 5.29
CA ARG A 90 -1.20 -20.07 4.64
C ARG A 90 -1.63 -21.48 5.05
N SER A 91 -0.83 -22.25 5.78
CA SER A 91 -1.10 -23.69 6.02
C SER A 91 -2.00 -23.98 7.23
N ARG A 92 -2.26 -23.00 8.12
CA ARG A 92 -2.96 -23.25 9.39
C ARG A 92 -4.23 -22.43 9.65
N SER A 93 -4.48 -21.37 8.88
CA SER A 93 -5.74 -20.63 8.99
C SER A 93 -6.73 -21.20 7.98
N GLU A 94 -7.90 -21.61 8.48
CA GLU A 94 -9.09 -21.89 7.69
C GLU A 94 -9.24 -20.87 6.55
N SER A 95 -9.69 -21.34 5.39
CA SER A 95 -10.07 -20.52 4.24
C SER A 95 -10.70 -19.22 4.73
N PRO A 96 -10.11 -18.04 4.49
CA PRO A 96 -10.80 -16.80 4.85
C PRO A 96 -12.10 -16.83 4.07
N SER A 97 -13.22 -16.91 4.77
CA SER A 97 -14.50 -16.53 4.18
C SER A 97 -14.27 -15.15 3.59
N LEU A 98 -14.44 -15.04 2.28
CA LEU A 98 -14.31 -13.77 1.58
C LEU A 98 -15.39 -12.84 2.15
N PHE A 99 -15.02 -12.01 3.12
CA PHE A 99 -15.77 -10.83 3.55
C PHE A 99 -17.19 -11.12 4.06
N GLU A 100 -17.31 -11.72 5.24
CA GLU A 100 -18.55 -11.67 6.03
C GLU A 100 -18.36 -10.77 7.26
N ASP A 101 -17.90 -9.53 7.05
CA ASP A 101 -18.33 -8.47 7.97
C ASP A 101 -19.82 -8.26 7.71
N ALA A 102 -20.63 -8.13 8.76
CA ALA A 102 -22.06 -7.91 8.63
C ALA A 102 -22.31 -6.69 7.73
N MET A 103 -22.90 -6.94 6.55
CA MET A 103 -23.13 -5.92 5.54
C MET A 103 -24.09 -4.87 6.08
N THR A 104 -23.58 -3.66 6.34
CA THR A 104 -24.41 -2.51 6.71
C THR A 104 -25.08 -1.92 5.47
N PRO A 105 -26.27 -1.29 5.60
CA PRO A 105 -26.91 -0.57 4.51
C PRO A 105 -25.99 0.47 3.85
N GLU A 106 -25.14 1.11 4.63
CA GLU A 106 -24.16 2.12 4.20
C GLU A 106 -23.06 1.50 3.33
N SER A 107 -22.54 0.33 3.72
CA SER A 107 -21.57 -0.43 2.92
C SER A 107 -22.18 -0.91 1.60
N GLU A 108 -23.44 -1.37 1.62
CA GLU A 108 -24.16 -1.78 0.40
C GLU A 108 -24.32 -0.60 -0.57
N TYR A 109 -24.70 0.58 -0.06
CA TYR A 109 -24.76 1.80 -0.85
C TYR A 109 -23.41 2.15 -1.48
N CYS A 110 -22.32 2.11 -0.69
CA CYS A 110 -20.98 2.45 -1.19
C CYS A 110 -20.51 1.48 -2.29
N GLN A 111 -20.80 0.19 -2.14
CA GLN A 111 -20.51 -0.82 -3.16
C GLN A 111 -21.31 -0.57 -4.44
N ALA A 112 -22.60 -0.24 -4.33
CA ALA A 112 -23.44 0.07 -5.48
C ALA A 112 -22.99 1.35 -6.21
N ALA A 113 -22.69 2.42 -5.46
CA ALA A 113 -22.24 3.70 -6.00
C ALA A 113 -20.89 3.58 -6.72
N SER A 114 -19.92 2.86 -6.12
CA SER A 114 -18.62 2.60 -6.77
C SER A 114 -18.75 1.72 -8.01
N LEU A 115 -19.61 0.70 -8.02
CA LEU A 115 -19.91 -0.09 -9.21
C LEU A 115 -20.49 0.76 -10.36
N GLN A 116 -21.38 1.68 -10.03
CA GLN A 116 -21.98 2.59 -11.01
C GLN A 116 -20.94 3.58 -11.56
N ARG A 117 -20.14 4.20 -10.67
CA ARG A 117 -19.01 5.08 -11.04
C ARG A 117 -18.05 4.38 -12.00
N ASP A 118 -17.71 3.14 -11.68
CA ASP A 118 -16.73 2.33 -12.42
C ASP A 118 -17.37 1.58 -13.61
N LYS A 119 -18.59 1.96 -14.00
CA LYS A 119 -19.31 1.46 -15.19
C LYS A 119 -19.47 -0.06 -15.20
N TYR A 120 -19.61 -0.67 -14.03
CA TYR A 120 -19.73 -2.12 -13.85
C TYR A 120 -18.60 -2.90 -14.54
N GLN A 121 -17.37 -2.40 -14.42
CA GLN A 121 -16.16 -3.05 -14.92
C GLN A 121 -15.02 -2.93 -13.91
N CYS A 122 -14.08 -3.86 -13.96
CA CYS A 122 -12.82 -3.71 -13.23
C CYS A 122 -12.07 -2.49 -13.76
N VAL A 123 -11.74 -1.53 -12.90
CA VAL A 123 -11.08 -0.29 -13.34
C VAL A 123 -9.73 -0.53 -14.01
N VAL A 124 -9.04 -1.63 -13.66
CA VAL A 124 -7.73 -2.01 -14.19
C VAL A 124 -7.84 -2.84 -15.48
N THR A 125 -8.61 -3.92 -15.47
CA THR A 125 -8.64 -4.89 -16.60
C THR A 125 -9.79 -4.65 -17.57
N LYS A 126 -10.77 -3.80 -17.22
CA LYS A 126 -12.05 -3.61 -17.92
C LYS A 126 -12.91 -4.88 -18.03
N MET A 127 -12.57 -5.92 -17.27
CA MET A 127 -13.37 -7.14 -17.17
C MET A 127 -14.72 -6.82 -16.53
N GLY A 128 -15.81 -7.39 -17.05
CA GLY A 128 -17.15 -7.20 -16.52
C GLY A 128 -17.60 -8.28 -15.53
N ARG A 129 -18.91 -8.29 -15.23
CA ARG A 129 -19.59 -9.34 -14.46
C ARG A 129 -19.42 -10.73 -15.11
N PRO A 130 -19.48 -11.84 -14.34
CA PRO A 130 -19.83 -11.95 -12.92
C PRO A 130 -18.65 -11.77 -11.95
N THR A 131 -17.46 -11.47 -12.45
CA THR A 131 -16.21 -11.53 -11.66
C THR A 131 -15.87 -10.25 -10.90
N LEU A 132 -16.85 -9.37 -10.65
CA LEU A 132 -16.60 -8.06 -10.05
C LEU A 132 -16.79 -8.07 -8.53
N GLN A 133 -15.95 -7.30 -7.85
CA GLN A 133 -16.05 -6.98 -6.44
C GLN A 133 -15.77 -5.50 -6.25
N SER A 134 -16.57 -4.84 -5.41
CA SER A 134 -16.21 -3.51 -4.91
C SER A 134 -15.37 -3.70 -3.65
N ALA A 135 -14.09 -3.34 -3.74
CA ALA A 135 -13.11 -3.54 -2.70
C ALA A 135 -12.82 -2.20 -2.00
N TYR A 136 -12.79 -2.21 -0.67
CA TYR A 136 -12.30 -1.06 0.07
C TYR A 136 -10.80 -0.85 -0.18
N ILE A 137 -10.35 0.40 -0.20
CA ILE A 137 -8.95 0.80 -0.39
C ILE A 137 -8.18 0.61 0.92
N PHE A 138 -8.79 1.06 2.02
CA PHE A 138 -8.23 1.00 3.35
C PHE A 138 -9.26 0.43 4.34
N PRO A 139 -8.92 -0.62 5.11
CA PRO A 139 -9.85 -1.23 6.06
C PRO A 139 -10.03 -0.34 7.30
N SER A 140 -11.01 -0.68 8.13
CA SER A 140 -11.01 -0.25 9.52
C SER A 140 -9.84 -0.90 10.27
N ILE A 141 -9.18 -0.16 11.15
CA ILE A 141 -7.98 -0.61 11.87
C ILE A 141 -8.05 -0.18 13.33
N SER A 142 -7.39 -0.95 14.21
CA SER A 142 -7.34 -0.63 15.64
C SER A 142 -6.62 0.70 15.96
N ASP A 143 -6.90 1.27 17.15
CA ASP A 143 -6.19 2.45 17.67
C ASP A 143 -4.67 2.26 17.74
N ASN A 144 -4.22 1.05 18.06
CA ASN A 144 -2.79 0.73 18.10
C ASN A 144 -2.19 0.76 16.69
N SER A 145 -2.91 0.25 15.70
CA SER A 145 -2.54 0.32 14.29
C SER A 145 -2.41 1.78 13.84
N TRP A 146 -3.36 2.64 14.21
CA TRP A 146 -3.30 4.08 13.93
C TRP A 146 -2.10 4.76 14.58
N ARG A 147 -1.82 4.48 15.86
CA ARG A 147 -0.66 5.03 16.58
C ARG A 147 0.65 4.65 15.90
N LEU A 148 0.75 3.42 15.42
CA LEU A 148 1.92 2.96 14.69
C LEU A 148 2.09 3.70 13.36
N LEU A 149 1.02 3.89 12.59
CA LEU A 149 1.08 4.67 11.36
C LEU A 149 1.56 6.11 11.61
N GLN A 150 1.17 6.72 12.73
CA GLN A 150 1.58 8.10 13.08
C GLN A 150 3.08 8.27 13.31
N VAL A 151 3.82 7.19 13.57
CA VAL A 151 5.29 7.22 13.66
C VAL A 151 5.93 7.50 12.30
N PHE A 152 5.35 6.97 11.22
CA PHE A 152 5.96 6.97 9.89
C PHE A 152 5.22 7.86 8.87
N PHE A 153 3.95 8.18 9.12
CA PHE A 153 3.11 8.94 8.20
C PHE A 153 2.58 10.19 8.89
N ASP A 154 2.37 11.23 8.08
CA ASP A 154 2.02 12.56 8.56
C ASP A 154 0.71 12.53 9.36
N ARG A 155 0.76 13.01 10.61
CA ARG A 155 -0.37 12.90 11.54
C ARG A 155 -1.59 13.69 11.07
N GLU A 156 -1.39 14.87 10.49
CA GLU A 156 -2.48 15.69 9.99
C GLU A 156 -3.17 15.00 8.82
N GLN A 157 -2.39 14.37 7.93
CA GLN A 157 -2.94 13.56 6.85
C GLN A 157 -3.71 12.34 7.37
N LEU A 158 -3.18 11.61 8.35
CA LEU A 158 -3.87 10.45 8.92
C LEU A 158 -5.17 10.84 9.65
N ILE A 159 -5.19 11.97 10.35
CA ILE A 159 -6.40 12.49 10.99
C ILE A 159 -7.42 12.91 9.94
N ALA A 160 -7.00 13.59 8.87
CA ALA A 160 -7.89 13.98 7.78
C ALA A 160 -8.52 12.77 7.06
N LEU A 161 -7.85 11.60 7.08
CA LEU A 161 -8.37 10.36 6.52
C LEU A 161 -9.45 9.71 7.39
N ASN A 162 -9.43 9.92 8.71
CA ASN A 162 -10.40 9.37 9.65
C ASN A 162 -10.65 10.34 10.81
N PRO A 163 -11.32 11.48 10.57
CA PRO A 163 -11.39 12.60 11.52
C PRO A 163 -12.11 12.25 12.81
N GLU A 164 -13.08 11.34 12.77
CA GLU A 164 -13.86 10.94 13.94
C GLU A 164 -13.25 9.75 14.69
N GLN A 165 -12.21 9.10 14.12
CA GLN A 165 -11.64 7.84 14.63
C GLN A 165 -12.67 6.73 14.90
N ASP A 166 -13.90 6.87 14.40
CA ASP A 166 -15.06 6.06 14.79
C ASP A 166 -15.45 5.03 13.70
N ASN A 167 -14.46 4.43 13.04
CA ASN A 167 -14.62 3.36 12.05
C ASN A 167 -15.47 3.66 10.78
N CYS A 168 -15.94 4.89 10.55
CA CYS A 168 -16.79 5.24 9.39
C CYS A 168 -16.02 5.34 8.05
N ILE A 169 -14.70 5.12 8.03
CA ILE A 169 -13.91 5.19 6.79
C ILE A 169 -14.36 4.16 5.74
N THR A 170 -14.90 3.02 6.17
CA THR A 170 -15.44 1.99 5.30
C THR A 170 -16.83 2.33 4.77
N GLU A 171 -17.45 3.42 5.22
CA GLU A 171 -18.79 3.86 4.80
C GLU A 171 -18.71 5.08 3.86
N GLN A 172 -17.58 5.23 3.15
CA GLN A 172 -17.36 6.30 2.18
C GLN A 172 -17.13 5.71 0.79
N VAL A 173 -17.89 6.17 -0.22
CA VAL A 173 -17.74 5.72 -1.63
C VAL A 173 -16.32 5.94 -2.16
N SER A 174 -15.65 6.99 -1.69
CA SER A 174 -14.25 7.30 -2.02
C SER A 174 -13.25 6.27 -1.48
N ASN A 175 -13.64 5.44 -0.51
CA ASN A 175 -12.84 4.32 -0.04
C ASN A 175 -13.08 3.03 -0.85
N TYR A 176 -13.81 3.06 -1.98
CA TYR A 176 -14.08 1.87 -2.79
C TYR A 176 -13.53 1.95 -4.22
N LEU A 177 -13.13 0.79 -4.75
CA LEU A 177 -12.76 0.55 -6.14
C LEU A 177 -13.38 -0.75 -6.66
N THR A 178 -13.94 -0.70 -7.87
CA THR A 178 -14.43 -1.90 -8.55
C THR A 178 -13.29 -2.65 -9.21
N LEU A 179 -13.02 -3.86 -8.73
CA LEU A 179 -11.97 -4.74 -9.22
C LEU A 179 -12.56 -6.08 -9.66
N SER A 180 -11.85 -6.79 -10.53
CA SER A 180 -12.14 -8.21 -10.72
C SER A 180 -11.66 -8.99 -9.50
N VAL A 181 -12.26 -10.14 -9.20
CA VAL A 181 -11.85 -11.02 -8.08
C VAL A 181 -10.35 -11.30 -8.10
N LEU A 182 -9.76 -11.52 -9.29
CA LEU A 182 -8.32 -11.78 -9.41
C LEU A 182 -7.48 -10.55 -9.02
N VAL A 183 -7.82 -9.38 -9.54
CA VAL A 183 -7.09 -8.12 -9.23
C VAL A 183 -7.25 -7.76 -7.76
N GLN A 184 -8.46 -7.92 -7.22
CA GLN A 184 -8.74 -7.72 -5.80
C GLN A 184 -7.83 -8.61 -4.93
N ARG A 185 -7.71 -9.90 -5.27
CA ARG A 185 -6.86 -10.83 -4.52
C ARG A 185 -5.39 -10.43 -4.60
N PHE A 186 -4.90 -10.10 -5.79
CA PHE A 186 -3.52 -9.64 -5.93
C PHE A 186 -3.24 -8.37 -5.13
N TRP A 187 -4.19 -7.44 -5.07
CA TRP A 187 -4.01 -6.22 -4.31
C TRP A 187 -4.10 -6.44 -2.80
N HIS A 188 -5.07 -7.25 -2.35
CA HIS A 188 -5.25 -7.63 -0.95
C HIS A 188 -3.99 -8.32 -0.40
N PHE A 189 -3.40 -9.25 -1.15
CA PHE A 189 -2.18 -9.96 -0.76
C PHE A 189 -0.88 -9.25 -1.12
N ALA A 190 -0.93 -7.95 -1.46
CA ALA A 190 0.24 -7.14 -1.81
C ALA A 190 1.11 -7.77 -2.93
N THR A 191 0.51 -8.51 -3.85
CA THR A 191 1.13 -8.99 -5.09
C THR A 191 1.18 -7.89 -6.16
N CYS A 192 0.24 -6.95 -6.09
CA CYS A 192 0.27 -5.70 -6.84
C CYS A 192 -0.10 -4.52 -5.94
N ALA A 193 0.12 -3.30 -6.42
CA ALA A 193 -0.35 -2.09 -5.77
C ALA A 193 -0.68 -0.99 -6.79
N PHE A 194 -1.48 -0.03 -6.34
CA PHE A 194 -1.97 1.08 -7.15
C PHE A 194 -1.41 2.38 -6.62
N ARG A 195 -0.60 3.07 -7.42
CA ARG A 195 -0.07 4.39 -7.09
C ARG A 195 -0.99 5.45 -7.69
N PRO A 196 -1.58 6.35 -6.89
CA PRO A 196 -2.31 7.47 -7.46
C PRO A 196 -1.30 8.45 -8.11
N VAL A 197 -1.57 8.87 -9.34
CA VAL A 197 -0.65 9.68 -10.15
C VAL A 197 -1.09 11.14 -10.14
N SER A 198 -2.33 11.40 -10.54
CA SER A 198 -2.88 12.76 -10.61
C SER A 198 -4.40 12.75 -10.57
N ILE A 199 -4.97 13.87 -10.15
CA ILE A 199 -6.41 14.19 -10.30
C ILE A 199 -6.51 15.46 -11.13
N ASN A 200 -7.50 15.53 -12.01
CA ASN A 200 -7.79 16.76 -12.74
C ASN A 200 -8.39 17.86 -11.84
N ASN A 201 -8.39 19.11 -12.31
CA ASN A 201 -8.88 20.24 -11.53
C ASN A 201 -10.37 20.12 -11.17
N GLU A 202 -11.15 19.43 -12.00
CA GLU A 202 -12.59 19.25 -11.82
C GLU A 202 -12.93 18.09 -10.87
N ASN A 203 -11.94 17.32 -10.39
CA ASN A 203 -12.14 16.14 -9.53
C ASN A 203 -13.07 15.08 -10.17
N THR A 204 -12.99 14.93 -11.49
CA THR A 204 -13.80 13.99 -12.30
C THR A 204 -12.98 12.87 -12.92
N GLU A 205 -11.66 12.99 -12.97
CA GLU A 205 -10.74 11.98 -13.49
C GLU A 205 -9.53 11.82 -12.57
N MET A 206 -9.21 10.58 -12.21
CA MET A 206 -7.98 10.19 -11.54
C MET A 206 -7.19 9.23 -12.44
N GLU A 207 -5.90 9.51 -12.59
CA GLU A 207 -4.94 8.59 -13.18
C GLU A 207 -4.22 7.79 -12.09
N ILE A 208 -4.12 6.48 -12.30
CA ILE A 208 -3.57 5.53 -11.35
C ILE A 208 -2.62 4.58 -12.08
N ALA A 209 -1.44 4.35 -11.49
CA ALA A 209 -0.46 3.42 -12.00
C ALA A 209 -0.56 2.06 -11.30
N PHE A 210 -0.67 0.99 -12.08
CA PHE A 210 -0.57 -0.38 -11.61
C PHE A 210 0.91 -0.79 -11.51
N HIS A 211 1.28 -1.43 -10.40
CA HIS A 211 2.60 -2.05 -10.24
C HIS A 211 2.50 -3.46 -9.68
N TRP A 212 3.20 -4.41 -10.29
CA TRP A 212 3.52 -5.68 -9.66
C TRP A 212 4.53 -5.47 -8.53
N LEU A 213 4.37 -6.22 -7.45
CA LEU A 213 5.23 -6.17 -6.27
C LEU A 213 6.04 -7.47 -6.12
N PRO A 214 7.26 -7.38 -5.58
CA PRO A 214 8.12 -8.54 -5.42
C PRO A 214 7.62 -9.47 -4.32
N ILE A 215 7.92 -10.75 -4.47
CA ILE A 215 7.78 -11.72 -3.38
C ILE A 215 9.17 -11.96 -2.80
N THR A 216 9.26 -11.86 -1.49
CA THR A 216 10.51 -12.09 -0.76
C THR A 216 10.41 -13.27 0.19
N ASN A 217 11.48 -14.07 0.22
CA ASN A 217 11.67 -15.18 1.15
C ASN A 217 12.40 -14.75 2.43
N HIS A 218 12.66 -13.45 2.60
CA HIS A 218 13.29 -12.91 3.80
C HIS A 218 12.35 -12.99 5.02
N LYS A 219 12.93 -12.93 6.22
CA LYS A 219 12.16 -12.87 7.48
C LYS A 219 11.95 -11.41 7.90
N ARG A 220 10.76 -11.06 8.39
CA ARG A 220 10.45 -9.69 8.87
C ARG A 220 11.41 -9.20 9.95
N ALA A 221 11.75 -10.10 10.88
CA ALA A 221 12.65 -9.83 12.00
C ALA A 221 14.14 -9.85 11.61
N GLU A 222 14.48 -10.21 10.37
CA GLU A 222 15.86 -10.17 9.88
C GLU A 222 16.39 -8.73 10.00
N LYS A 223 17.53 -8.56 10.68
CA LYS A 223 18.17 -7.26 10.79
C LYS A 223 18.99 -6.99 9.54
N VAL A 224 18.71 -5.87 8.89
CA VAL A 224 19.38 -5.43 7.68
C VAL A 224 20.10 -4.11 7.90
N PRO A 225 21.27 -3.87 7.25
CA PRO A 225 21.89 -2.56 7.26
C PRO A 225 20.93 -1.50 6.70
N ILE A 226 20.80 -0.36 7.36
CA ILE A 226 19.84 0.69 6.98
C ILE A 226 20.13 1.33 5.60
N PHE A 227 21.37 1.19 5.12
CA PHE A 227 21.80 1.58 3.77
C PHE A 227 22.01 0.37 2.85
N GLN A 228 21.36 -0.75 3.14
CA GLN A 228 21.40 -1.91 2.25
C GLN A 228 20.95 -1.49 0.84
N ARG A 229 21.81 -1.76 -0.14
CA ARG A 229 21.44 -1.62 -1.56
C ARG A 229 20.46 -2.74 -1.91
N LEU A 230 19.27 -2.35 -2.35
CA LEU A 230 18.34 -3.27 -2.97
C LEU A 230 18.76 -3.49 -4.42
N ASP A 231 18.62 -4.71 -4.92
CA ASP A 231 18.94 -5.02 -6.31
C ASP A 231 17.86 -4.41 -7.23
N LEU A 232 18.09 -3.15 -7.62
CA LEU A 232 17.20 -2.37 -8.48
C LEU A 232 17.11 -2.93 -9.91
N ASN A 233 17.95 -3.90 -10.29
CA ASN A 233 17.86 -4.55 -11.59
C ASN A 233 16.64 -5.48 -11.71
N GLN A 234 16.00 -5.84 -10.60
CA GLN A 234 14.75 -6.58 -10.60
C GLN A 234 13.53 -5.71 -10.91
N VAL A 235 13.67 -4.40 -11.15
CA VAL A 235 12.55 -3.45 -11.05
C VAL A 235 11.95 -3.08 -12.40
N GLN A 236 12.75 -3.11 -13.45
CA GLN A 236 12.31 -2.68 -14.75
C GLN A 236 11.79 -3.87 -15.54
N GLU A 237 10.54 -3.75 -15.99
CA GLU A 237 9.89 -4.64 -16.95
C GLU A 237 9.26 -5.92 -16.41
N TRP A 238 8.60 -5.85 -15.24
CA TRP A 238 7.66 -6.91 -14.84
C TRP A 238 6.45 -6.88 -15.76
N VAL A 239 6.57 -7.60 -16.88
CA VAL A 239 5.49 -7.90 -17.82
C VAL A 239 4.50 -8.89 -17.18
N GLU A 240 4.96 -9.68 -16.23
CA GLU A 240 4.22 -10.70 -15.50
C GLU A 240 4.32 -10.43 -14.00
N GLY A 241 3.43 -11.04 -13.22
CA GLY A 241 3.51 -11.01 -11.77
C GLY A 241 4.74 -11.75 -11.24
N PRO A 242 4.95 -11.75 -9.91
CA PRO A 242 6.15 -12.31 -9.27
C PRO A 242 6.39 -13.82 -9.45
N HIS A 243 5.43 -14.55 -10.04
CA HIS A 243 5.54 -15.98 -10.32
C HIS A 243 5.16 -16.28 -11.76
N ASP A 244 5.72 -17.37 -12.29
CA ASP A 244 5.40 -17.89 -13.60
C ASP A 244 3.89 -18.07 -13.80
N GLY A 245 3.38 -17.53 -14.90
CA GLY A 245 1.98 -17.67 -15.28
C GLY A 245 1.01 -16.67 -14.62
N ILE A 246 1.48 -15.76 -13.76
CA ILE A 246 0.65 -14.66 -13.27
C ILE A 246 0.64 -13.52 -14.29
N ARG A 247 -0.47 -13.34 -15.01
CA ARG A 247 -0.63 -12.24 -15.97
C ARG A 247 -2.03 -11.64 -15.87
N LEU A 248 -2.09 -10.32 -16.05
CA LEU A 248 -3.33 -9.59 -16.24
C LEU A 248 -3.36 -9.02 -17.66
N ARG A 249 -4.54 -8.98 -18.26
CA ARG A 249 -4.77 -8.38 -19.57
C ARG A 249 -5.88 -7.34 -19.48
N HIS A 250 -5.69 -6.23 -20.17
CA HIS A 250 -6.72 -5.25 -20.39
C HIS A 250 -7.65 -5.75 -21.50
N VAL A 251 -8.93 -5.96 -21.20
CA VAL A 251 -9.88 -6.64 -22.08
C VAL A 251 -10.10 -5.87 -23.39
N GLU A 252 -10.19 -4.55 -23.31
CA GLU A 252 -10.55 -3.73 -24.49
C GLU A 252 -9.37 -3.51 -25.45
N THR A 253 -8.14 -3.51 -24.94
CA THR A 253 -6.92 -3.23 -25.74
C THR A 253 -6.10 -4.48 -25.99
N GLU A 254 -6.47 -5.59 -25.35
CA GLU A 254 -5.76 -6.88 -25.31
C GLU A 254 -4.31 -6.81 -24.79
N GLN A 255 -3.89 -5.64 -24.29
CA GLN A 255 -2.54 -5.42 -23.80
C GLN A 255 -2.32 -6.12 -22.46
N VAL A 256 -1.11 -6.66 -22.30
CA VAL A 256 -0.66 -7.19 -21.00
C VAL A 256 -0.42 -6.03 -20.04
N ILE A 257 -1.00 -6.13 -18.84
CA ILE A 257 -0.84 -5.16 -17.76
C ILE A 257 0.48 -5.45 -17.04
N ARG A 258 1.45 -4.57 -17.28
CA ARG A 258 2.80 -4.59 -16.72
C ARG A 258 2.93 -3.53 -15.61
N SER A 259 3.99 -3.59 -14.81
CA SER A 259 4.30 -2.50 -13.88
C SER A 259 4.45 -1.16 -14.60
N GLY A 260 3.87 -0.11 -14.02
CA GLY A 260 3.74 1.22 -14.62
C GLY A 260 2.56 1.40 -15.58
N PHE A 261 1.69 0.39 -15.75
CA PHE A 261 0.49 0.52 -16.58
C PHE A 261 -0.48 1.55 -15.98
N LEU A 262 -0.79 2.61 -16.74
CA LEU A 262 -1.72 3.66 -16.33
C LEU A 262 -3.16 3.30 -16.71
N PHE A 263 -4.07 3.44 -15.75
CA PHE A 263 -5.50 3.37 -15.96
C PHE A 263 -6.20 4.55 -15.30
N LYS A 264 -7.42 4.84 -15.76
CA LYS A 264 -8.21 5.98 -15.29
C LYS A 264 -9.48 5.52 -14.62
N VAL A 265 -9.83 6.23 -13.55
CA VAL A 265 -11.15 6.19 -12.90
C VAL A 265 -11.80 7.54 -13.13
N THR A 266 -13.06 7.52 -13.57
CA THR A 266 -13.80 8.73 -13.93
C THR A 266 -15.14 8.77 -13.22
N THR A 267 -15.61 9.96 -12.87
CA THR A 267 -16.97 10.18 -12.38
C THR A 267 -17.62 11.36 -13.11
N PHE A 268 -18.94 11.28 -13.27
CA PHE A 268 -19.77 12.40 -13.74
C PHE A 268 -20.47 13.13 -12.60
N ASP A 269 -20.41 12.57 -11.39
CA ASP A 269 -21.03 13.10 -10.19
C ASP A 269 -20.03 13.00 -9.02
N PRO A 270 -19.13 13.99 -8.87
CA PRO A 270 -18.15 14.01 -7.80
C PRO A 270 -18.73 14.06 -6.38
N GLU A 271 -20.03 14.40 -6.23
CA GLU A 271 -20.67 14.48 -4.92
C GLU A 271 -21.21 13.11 -4.48
N SER A 272 -22.02 12.45 -5.32
CA SER A 272 -22.63 11.16 -4.95
C SER A 272 -21.76 9.95 -5.30
N GLN A 273 -20.88 10.10 -6.30
CA GLN A 273 -19.99 9.05 -6.81
C GLN A 273 -18.55 9.58 -6.92
N PRO A 274 -17.97 10.06 -5.81
CA PRO A 274 -16.63 10.64 -5.83
C PRO A 274 -15.60 9.66 -6.38
N LEU A 275 -14.52 10.23 -6.92
CA LEU A 275 -13.31 9.48 -7.20
C LEU A 275 -12.80 8.79 -5.93
N PRO A 276 -12.04 7.69 -6.08
CA PRO A 276 -11.36 7.09 -4.93
C PRO A 276 -10.48 8.13 -4.22
N SER A 277 -10.33 8.05 -2.91
CA SER A 277 -9.53 9.01 -2.15
C SER A 277 -8.05 8.88 -2.51
N PHE A 278 -7.45 9.98 -3.00
CA PHE A 278 -6.03 10.03 -3.33
C PHE A 278 -5.16 9.65 -2.14
N ALA A 279 -5.48 10.22 -0.97
CA ALA A 279 -4.71 10.02 0.25
C ALA A 279 -4.80 8.56 0.74
N LEU A 280 -5.98 7.92 0.64
CA LEU A 280 -6.14 6.50 0.98
C LEU A 280 -5.37 5.60 0.02
N LEU A 281 -5.43 5.87 -1.28
CA LEU A 281 -4.64 5.14 -2.27
C LEU A 281 -3.15 5.33 -2.05
N GLN A 282 -2.71 6.54 -1.72
CA GLN A 282 -1.30 6.86 -1.48
C GLN A 282 -0.77 6.13 -0.24
N LEU A 283 -1.58 6.05 0.82
CA LEU A 283 -1.26 5.29 2.02
C LEU A 283 -1.23 3.78 1.73
N LYS A 284 -2.27 3.25 1.05
CA LYS A 284 -2.33 1.84 0.65
C LYS A 284 -1.18 1.43 -0.26
N TRP A 285 -0.78 2.29 -1.19
CA TRP A 285 0.40 2.11 -2.05
C TRP A 285 1.67 1.87 -1.24
N ARG A 286 1.93 2.70 -0.23
CA ARG A 286 3.12 2.57 0.63
C ARG A 286 3.04 1.28 1.44
N LEU A 287 1.90 1.00 2.05
CA LEU A 287 1.71 -0.17 2.91
C LEU A 287 1.76 -1.49 2.13
N SER A 288 1.21 -1.56 0.93
CA SER A 288 1.34 -2.74 0.06
C SER A 288 2.79 -3.02 -0.29
N ARG A 289 3.59 -1.98 -0.61
CA ARG A 289 5.03 -2.18 -0.87
C ARG A 289 5.77 -2.66 0.37
N ILE A 290 5.47 -2.10 1.53
CA ILE A 290 6.07 -2.57 2.78
C ILE A 290 5.68 -4.04 3.02
N ALA A 291 4.39 -4.38 2.92
CA ALA A 291 3.89 -5.75 3.08
C ALA A 291 4.62 -6.75 2.17
N ALA A 292 4.79 -6.38 0.90
CA ALA A 292 5.44 -7.21 -0.10
C ALA A 292 6.93 -7.41 0.19
N MET A 293 7.63 -6.36 0.66
CA MET A 293 9.09 -6.36 0.78
C MET A 293 9.62 -6.77 2.16
N GLN A 294 8.83 -6.62 3.22
CA GLN A 294 9.27 -6.91 4.59
C GLN A 294 9.50 -8.40 4.87
N GLY A 295 8.92 -9.30 4.07
CA GLY A 295 9.10 -10.75 4.20
C GLY A 295 8.04 -11.44 5.06
N ALA A 296 8.25 -12.72 5.36
CA ALA A 296 7.35 -13.54 6.15
C ALA A 296 7.55 -13.33 7.66
N SER A 297 6.45 -13.41 8.42
CA SER A 297 6.53 -13.59 9.87
C SER A 297 7.04 -15.02 10.09
N GLY A 298 8.18 -15.13 10.75
CA GLY A 298 9.07 -16.29 10.62
C GLY A 298 8.60 -17.52 11.38
N GLU A 299 7.55 -18.20 10.92
CA GLU A 299 7.23 -19.59 11.28
C GLU A 299 6.85 -20.37 10.01
N GLY A 300 7.85 -20.63 9.19
CA GLY A 300 7.76 -21.59 8.09
C GLY A 300 9.09 -22.29 8.00
N ASP A 301 9.14 -23.54 8.46
CA ASP A 301 10.26 -24.42 8.19
C ASP A 301 10.55 -24.46 6.68
N ARG A 302 11.84 -24.59 6.39
CA ARG A 302 12.42 -24.78 5.06
C ARG A 302 11.60 -25.82 4.28
N VAL A 303 11.26 -25.50 3.03
CA VAL A 303 11.09 -26.51 1.99
C VAL A 303 12.39 -26.55 1.19
#